data_AF-A0A935CB77-F1
#
_entry.id   AF-A0A935CB77-F1
#
_cell.length_a   1.000
_cell.length_b   1.000
_cell.length_c   1.000
_cell.angle_alpha   90.00
_cell.angle_beta   90.00
_cell.angle_gamma   90.00
#
_symmetry.space_group_name_H-M   'P 1'
#
loop_
_entity.id
_entity.type
_entity.pdbx_description
1 polymer ?
#
loop_
_entity_poly.entity_id
_entity_poly.type
_entity_poly.pdbx_seq_one_letter_code
_entity_poly.pdbx_strand_id
1 'polypeptide(L)'
;MGKAEEFFSKAGRKIDALLEELKQSDISKKIELKERLAELKRNKEKLQEDFEKFSEDNKQSLNDIANSFEESMQDIKEAFKRATRKEERK
;
A
#
# COMPACT_ATOMS: atom_id res chain seq x y z
N MET A 1 -17.34 12.49 -6.16
CA MET A 1 -16.13 11.77 -5.70
C MET A 1 -14.97 12.73 -5.74
N GLY A 2 -14.33 12.97 -4.59
CA GLY A 2 -13.18 13.87 -4.47
C GLY A 2 -11.87 13.20 -4.91
N LYS A 3 -10.84 14.00 -5.20
CA LYS A 3 -9.49 13.50 -5.58
C LYS A 3 -8.91 12.53 -4.55
N ALA A 4 -9.19 12.74 -3.27
CA ALA A 4 -8.72 11.89 -2.19
C ALA A 4 -9.45 10.54 -2.12
N GLU A 5 -10.78 10.51 -2.23
CA GLU A 5 -11.54 9.24 -2.34
C GLU A 5 -11.03 8.39 -3.52
N GLU A 6 -10.73 9.05 -4.64
CA GLU A 6 -10.17 8.36 -5.80
C GLU A 6 -8.77 7.80 -5.53
N PHE A 7 -7.92 8.55 -4.81
CA PHE A 7 -6.60 8.09 -4.36
C PHE A 7 -6.71 6.87 -3.45
N PHE A 8 -7.51 6.94 -2.37
CA PHE A 8 -7.69 5.83 -1.43
C PHE A 8 -8.30 4.59 -2.10
N SER A 9 -9.23 4.78 -3.03
CA SER A 9 -9.80 3.70 -3.82
C SER A 9 -8.77 3.02 -4.72
N LYS A 10 -7.90 3.81 -5.38
CA LYS A 10 -6.81 3.27 -6.23
C LYS A 10 -5.73 2.59 -5.39
N ALA A 11 -5.36 3.20 -4.26
CA ALA A 11 -4.41 2.65 -3.30
C ALA A 11 -4.89 1.31 -2.73
N GLY A 12 -6.15 1.25 -2.30
CA GLY A 12 -6.77 0.03 -1.80
C GLY A 12 -6.73 -1.11 -2.82
N ARG A 13 -7.19 -0.85 -4.04
CA ARG A 13 -7.18 -1.85 -5.12
C ARG A 13 -5.78 -2.38 -5.42
N LYS A 14 -4.74 -1.53 -5.38
CA LYS A 14 -3.36 -1.97 -5.60
C LYS A 14 -2.83 -2.82 -4.44
N ILE A 15 -3.18 -2.50 -3.19
CA ILE A 15 -2.82 -3.33 -2.03
C ILE A 15 -3.48 -4.70 -2.13
N ASP A 16 -4.77 -4.73 -2.45
CA ASP A 16 -5.53 -5.97 -2.56
C ASP A 16 -4.98 -6.88 -3.67
N ALA A 17 -4.60 -6.30 -4.82
CA ALA A 17 -3.95 -7.03 -5.90
C ALA A 17 -2.59 -7.62 -5.48
N LEU A 18 -1.76 -6.86 -4.75
CA LEU A 18 -0.49 -7.35 -4.21
C LEU A 18 -0.71 -8.48 -3.19
N LEU A 19 -1.75 -8.40 -2.36
CA LEU A 19 -2.12 -9.47 -1.42
C LEU A 19 -2.54 -10.75 -2.15
N GLU A 20 -3.33 -10.63 -3.22
CA GLU A 20 -3.73 -11.78 -4.04
C GLU A 20 -2.52 -12.43 -4.72
N GLU A 21 -1.65 -11.65 -5.36
CA GLU A 21 -0.42 -12.19 -5.96
C GLU A 21 0.48 -12.87 -4.91
N LEU A 22 0.55 -12.33 -3.68
CA LEU A 22 1.29 -12.96 -2.59
C LEU A 22 0.66 -14.28 -2.12
N LYS A 23 -0.67 -14.37 -2.10
CA LYS A 23 -1.38 -15.60 -1.74
C LYS A 23 -1.21 -16.70 -2.79
N GLN A 24 -1.10 -16.31 -4.06
CA GLN A 24 -0.95 -17.25 -5.18
C GLN A 24 0.51 -17.65 -5.46
N SER A 25 1.49 -16.93 -4.92
CA SER A 25 2.91 -17.25 -5.08
C SER A 25 3.49 -18.03 -3.88
N ASP A 26 4.55 -18.81 -4.14
CA ASP A 26 5.34 -19.49 -3.09
C ASP A 26 6.01 -18.49 -2.11
N ILE A 27 6.04 -17.21 -2.50
CA ILE A 27 6.43 -16.03 -1.71
C ILE A 27 5.55 -15.84 -0.48
N SER A 28 4.35 -16.41 -0.44
CA SER A 28 3.51 -16.50 0.77
C SER A 28 4.28 -17.06 1.99
N LYS A 29 5.39 -17.77 1.78
CA LYS A 29 6.29 -18.28 2.84
C LYS A 29 7.30 -17.23 3.36
N LYS A 30 7.51 -16.12 2.64
CA LYS A 30 8.41 -15.03 3.04
C LYS A 30 7.71 -14.11 4.04
N ILE A 31 7.91 -14.39 5.33
CA ILE A 31 7.37 -13.65 6.48
C ILE A 31 7.57 -12.13 6.30
N GLU A 32 8.75 -11.71 5.86
CA GLU A 32 9.11 -10.29 5.69
C GLU A 32 8.20 -9.54 4.70
N LEU A 33 7.70 -10.22 3.66
CA LEU A 33 6.75 -9.62 2.70
C LEU A 33 5.33 -9.56 3.25
N LYS A 34 4.93 -10.56 4.03
CA LYS A 34 3.64 -10.54 4.74
C LYS A 34 3.59 -9.42 5.77
N GLU A 35 4.68 -9.22 6.51
CA GLU A 35 4.79 -8.14 7.50
C GLU A 35 4.73 -6.78 6.81
N ARG A 36 5.52 -6.56 5.75
CA ARG A 36 5.47 -5.33 4.97
C ARG A 36 4.08 -5.05 4.39
N LEU A 37 3.37 -6.05 3.85
CA LEU A 37 2.01 -5.83 3.34
C LEU A 37 0.99 -5.56 4.46
N ALA A 38 1.12 -6.22 5.60
CA ALA A 38 0.27 -5.93 6.76
C ALA A 38 0.49 -4.50 7.26
N GLU A 39 1.74 -4.04 7.28
CA GLU A 39 2.10 -2.66 7.59
C GLU A 39 1.50 -1.68 6.57
N LEU A 40 1.57 -2.00 5.28
CA LEU A 40 0.98 -1.17 4.23
C LEU A 40 -0.55 -1.03 4.36
N LYS A 41 -1.21 -2.12 4.74
CA LYS A 41 -2.67 -2.12 4.98
C LYS A 41 -3.02 -1.25 6.19
N ARG A 42 -2.27 -1.38 7.30
CA ARG A 42 -2.44 -0.53 8.48
C ARG A 42 -2.18 0.94 8.17
N ASN A 43 -1.13 1.22 7.41
CA ASN A 43 -0.81 2.58 6.99
C ASN A 43 -1.93 3.15 6.13
N LYS A 44 -2.51 2.39 5.20
CA LYS A 44 -3.68 2.82 4.41
C LYS A 44 -4.89 3.12 5.30
N GLU A 45 -5.22 2.23 6.24
CA GLU A 45 -6.37 2.42 7.15
C GLU A 45 -6.19 3.68 8.00
N LYS A 46 -5.00 3.88 8.57
CA LYS A 46 -4.65 5.09 9.31
C LYS A 46 -4.73 6.34 8.44
N LEU A 47 -4.23 6.29 7.21
CA LEU A 47 -4.26 7.39 6.25
C LEU A 47 -5.70 7.78 5.87
N GLN A 48 -6.58 6.78 5.77
CA GLN A 48 -8.00 6.99 5.48
C GLN A 48 -8.75 7.58 6.69
N GLU A 49 -8.41 7.13 7.91
CA GLU A 49 -8.95 7.68 9.16
C GLU A 49 -8.47 9.12 9.40
N ASP A 50 -7.19 9.39 9.14
CA ASP A 50 -6.60 10.73 9.16
C ASP A 50 -7.26 11.61 8.09
N PHE A 51 -7.58 11.07 6.91
CA PHE A 51 -8.32 11.79 5.87
C PHE A 51 -9.75 12.16 6.30
N GLU A 52 -10.49 11.23 6.92
CA GLU A 52 -11.84 11.49 7.42
C GLU A 52 -11.82 12.62 8.46
N LYS A 53 -10.93 12.53 9.45
CA LYS A 53 -10.72 13.58 10.48
C LYS A 53 -10.22 14.90 9.88
N PHE A 54 -9.31 14.86 8.92
CA PHE A 54 -8.70 16.05 8.32
C PHE A 54 -9.64 16.77 7.35
N SER A 55 -10.55 16.05 6.68
CA SER A 55 -11.58 16.64 5.82
C SER A 55 -12.54 17.56 6.58
N GLU A 56 -12.70 17.34 7.89
CA GLU A 56 -13.44 18.20 8.80
C GLU A 56 -12.65 19.47 9.18
N ASP A 57 -11.32 19.39 9.27
CA ASP A 57 -10.50 20.44 9.91
C ASP A 57 -9.63 21.31 8.98
N ASN A 58 -9.08 20.82 7.86
CA ASN A 58 -8.24 21.63 6.95
C ASN A 58 -7.98 20.90 5.61
N LYS A 59 -7.84 21.60 4.47
CA LYS A 59 -7.69 20.95 3.14
C LYS A 59 -6.26 20.86 2.60
N GLN A 60 -5.26 21.46 3.28
CA GLN A 60 -3.96 21.77 2.65
C GLN A 60 -2.84 20.74 2.86
N SER A 61 -2.88 19.87 3.89
CA SER A 61 -1.79 18.91 4.20
C SER A 61 -2.01 17.48 3.67
N LEU A 62 -3.04 17.25 2.85
CA LEU A 62 -3.35 15.91 2.31
C LEU A 62 -2.37 15.42 1.25
N ASN A 63 -1.73 16.34 0.51
CA ASN A 63 -0.77 15.95 -0.51
C ASN A 63 0.47 15.31 0.11
N ASP A 64 0.95 15.80 1.25
CA ASP A 64 2.15 15.26 1.91
C ASP A 64 1.90 13.84 2.42
N ILE A 65 0.71 13.63 3.00
CA ILE A 65 0.24 12.33 3.49
C ILE A 65 0.07 11.33 2.34
N ALA A 66 -0.56 11.76 1.24
CA ALA A 66 -0.69 10.93 0.03
C ALA A 66 0.67 10.57 -0.57
N ASN A 67 1.60 11.54 -0.62
CA ASN A 67 2.96 11.33 -1.14
C ASN A 67 3.73 10.29 -0.31
N SER A 68 3.76 10.41 1.03
CA SER A 68 4.44 9.43 1.90
C SER A 68 3.86 8.01 1.77
N PHE A 69 2.55 7.91 1.58
CA PHE A 69 1.91 6.61 1.33
C PHE A 69 2.32 6.04 -0.04
N GLU A 70 2.38 6.88 -1.07
CA GLU A 70 2.78 6.45 -2.42
C GLU A 70 4.23 5.96 -2.48
N GLU A 71 5.14 6.64 -1.75
CA GLU A 71 6.53 6.21 -1.55
C GLU A 71 6.61 4.85 -0.86
N SER A 72 5.90 4.68 0.26
CA SER A 72 5.85 3.39 0.98
C SER A 72 5.33 2.25 0.09
N MET A 73 4.36 2.56 -0.77
CA MET A 73 3.82 1.62 -1.76
C MET A 73 4.83 1.26 -2.85
N GLN A 74 5.65 2.21 -3.31
CA GLN A 74 6.73 1.92 -4.25
C GLN A 74 7.77 0.99 -3.64
N ASP A 75 8.18 1.24 -2.40
CA ASP A 75 9.16 0.40 -1.69
C ASP A 75 8.70 -1.05 -1.55
N ILE A 76 7.42 -1.25 -1.21
CA ILE A 76 6.86 -2.60 -1.14
C ILE A 76 6.78 -3.23 -2.52
N LYS A 77 6.37 -2.49 -3.54
CA LYS A 77 6.31 -3.01 -4.90
C LYS A 77 7.70 -3.42 -5.41
N GLU A 78 8.75 -2.68 -5.05
CA GLU A 78 10.13 -3.06 -5.33
C GLU A 78 10.56 -4.32 -4.57
N ALA A 79 10.30 -4.38 -3.27
CA ALA A 79 10.61 -5.55 -2.45
C ALA A 79 9.90 -6.80 -2.97
N PHE A 80 8.64 -6.66 -3.36
CA PHE A 80 7.84 -7.70 -3.99
C PHE A 80 8.45 -8.15 -5.33
N LYS A 81 8.76 -7.22 -6.24
CA LYS A 81 9.42 -7.52 -7.53
C LYS A 81 10.77 -8.21 -7.37
N ARG A 82 11.56 -7.82 -6.37
CA ARG A 82 12.85 -8.46 -6.08
C ARG A 82 12.66 -9.88 -5.57
N ALA A 83 11.63 -10.10 -4.75
CA ALA A 83 11.33 -11.40 -4.19
C ALA A 83 10.73 -12.38 -5.22
N THR A 84 9.92 -11.90 -6.17
CA THR A 84 9.38 -12.69 -7.29
C THR A 84 10.44 -13.00 -8.34
N ARG A 85 11.26 -12.02 -8.76
CA ARG A 85 12.35 -12.24 -9.73
C ARG A 85 13.44 -13.18 -9.24
N LYS A 86 13.65 -13.28 -7.92
CA LYS A 86 14.62 -14.23 -7.34
C LYS A 86 14.18 -15.68 -7.48
N GLU A 87 12.89 -15.97 -7.72
CA GLU A 87 12.40 -17.32 -7.96
C GLU A 87 12.54 -17.76 -9.42
N GLU A 88 12.56 -16.86 -10.39
CA GLU A 88 12.72 -17.21 -11.83
C GLU A 88 14.17 -17.61 -12.23
N ARG A 89 15.15 -17.49 -11.33
CA ARG A 89 16.57 -17.81 -11.61
C ARG A 89 17.10 -19.04 -10.87
N LYS A 90 16.25 -19.87 -10.27
CA LYS A 90 16.65 -21.13 -9.62
C LYS A 90 16.08 -22.35 -10.34
#